data_AF-A0A232LWY8-F1
#
_entry.id   AF-A0A232LWY8-F1
#
_cell.length_a   1.000
_cell.length_b   1.000
_cell.length_c   1.000
_cell.angle_alpha   90.00
_cell.angle_beta   90.00
_cell.angle_gamma   90.00
#
_symmetry.space_group_name_H-M   'P 1'
#
loop_
_entity.id
_entity.type
_entity.pdbx_description
1 polymer ?
#
loop_
_entity_poly.entity_id
_entity_poly.type
_entity_poly.pdbx_seq_one_letter_code
_entity_poly.pdbx_strand_id
1 'polypeptide(L)'
;MHFSRSLFFMAMGASMVLARLHGHERRHAHVQHRNAAQLIEERGVGDPVTATIDGKVVTWLDNYSGGSPTKPADYQPPSATTTSNSLPASTSPISSASNGTYSTGFGGRTASTGTGINKKGNCGEPYGSNIILIDNDVADKYDYVIQIVGCPSTKHTVGFWNKIGRDGNLDGWYGDATLNFVVNPGETKTVAVDEDTQGAFGITTGNSLPRDQHGGYDCTWGEFDFCNSDNHNWSGFDVSVIQAQAAGRTPEDLEMCDPAAGVCSCVKQGGSYVSNAYTQSQANQGGIGGNLPAGKVKLVATLCP
;
A
#
# COMPACT_ATOMS: atom_id res chain seq x y z
N MET A 1 53.71 -34.14 21.00
CA MET A 1 53.70 -32.69 21.25
C MET A 1 53.46 -31.99 19.92
N HIS A 2 52.44 -31.12 19.89
CA HIS A 2 52.12 -30.11 18.86
C HIS A 2 51.76 -30.57 17.43
N PHE A 3 50.86 -29.92 16.69
CA PHE A 3 49.54 -29.32 16.95
C PHE A 3 48.92 -29.17 15.53
N SER A 4 47.60 -29.35 15.44
CA SER A 4 46.80 -29.34 14.21
C SER A 4 46.87 -28.02 13.41
N ARG A 5 46.76 -28.10 12.09
CA ARG A 5 46.32 -27.00 11.21
C ARG A 5 45.18 -27.49 10.32
N SER A 6 43.97 -27.56 10.88
CA SER A 6 42.75 -27.53 10.08
C SER A 6 42.35 -26.09 9.86
N LEU A 7 42.38 -25.67 8.60
CA LEU A 7 41.86 -24.40 8.12
C LEU A 7 40.34 -24.50 8.11
N PHE A 8 39.69 -23.95 9.15
CA PHE A 8 38.24 -23.78 9.16
C PHE A 8 37.90 -22.56 8.29
N PHE A 9 37.47 -22.78 7.06
CA PHE A 9 36.78 -21.77 6.27
C PHE A 9 35.36 -21.65 6.83
N MET A 10 35.16 -20.67 7.72
CA MET A 10 33.83 -20.26 8.16
C MET A 10 33.23 -19.39 7.06
N ALA A 11 32.50 -20.00 6.13
CA ALA A 11 31.69 -19.27 5.17
C ALA A 11 30.57 -18.55 5.94
N MET A 12 30.69 -17.23 6.08
CA MET A 12 29.59 -16.38 6.54
C MET A 12 28.47 -16.49 5.50
N GLY A 13 27.39 -17.17 5.88
CA GLY A 13 26.15 -17.16 5.11
C GLY A 13 25.53 -15.77 5.14
N ALA A 14 25.75 -14.99 4.09
CA ALA A 14 24.93 -13.83 3.80
C ALA A 14 23.51 -14.35 3.53
N SER A 15 22.64 -14.25 4.54
CA SER A 15 21.21 -14.48 4.35
C SER A 15 20.69 -13.37 3.45
N MET A 16 20.61 -13.66 2.14
CA MET A 16 19.88 -12.84 1.18
C MET A 16 18.38 -12.96 1.50
N VAL A 17 17.94 -12.25 2.53
CA VAL A 17 16.51 -11.99 2.71
C VAL A 17 16.16 -10.98 1.64
N LEU A 18 15.75 -11.46 0.46
CA LEU A 18 15.00 -10.66 -0.49
C LEU A 18 13.74 -10.23 0.26
N ALA A 19 13.75 -9.02 0.84
CA ALA A 19 12.49 -8.44 1.25
C ALA A 19 11.70 -8.22 -0.02
N ARG A 20 10.53 -8.78 0.07
CA ARG A 20 9.68 -9.14 -1.02
C ARG A 20 8.46 -8.34 -0.55
N LEU A 21 8.11 -7.25 -1.24
CA LEU A 21 6.83 -6.53 -1.03
C LEU A 21 5.72 -7.57 -1.26
N HIS A 22 5.36 -8.30 -0.22
CA HIS A 22 4.61 -9.58 -0.27
C HIS A 22 3.41 -9.58 0.68
N GLY A 23 3.04 -8.40 1.18
CA GLY A 23 1.81 -8.17 1.92
C GLY A 23 0.58 -8.77 1.26
N HIS A 24 0.47 -8.68 -0.07
CA HIS A 24 -0.81 -8.95 -0.72
C HIS A 24 -0.99 -10.36 -1.29
N GLU A 25 0.06 -11.15 -1.57
CA GLU A 25 -0.13 -12.31 -2.46
C GLU A 25 -0.80 -13.56 -1.86
N ARG A 26 -0.85 -13.74 -0.53
CA ARG A 26 -1.29 -15.04 0.06
C ARG A 26 -2.67 -15.07 0.71
N ARG A 27 -3.57 -14.17 0.33
CA ARG A 27 -5.01 -14.54 0.24
C ARG A 27 -5.41 -15.07 -1.15
N HIS A 28 -4.51 -15.05 -2.14
CA HIS A 28 -4.86 -15.40 -3.53
C HIS A 28 -4.69 -16.88 -3.89
N ALA A 29 -4.30 -17.75 -2.94
CA ALA A 29 -4.33 -19.21 -3.11
C ALA A 29 -5.60 -19.89 -2.55
N HIS A 30 -6.68 -19.14 -2.30
CA HIS A 30 -7.99 -19.71 -1.96
C HIS A 30 -9.17 -19.06 -2.68
N VAL A 31 -9.01 -18.59 -3.93
CA VAL A 31 -10.15 -18.48 -4.86
C VAL A 31 -9.70 -18.76 -6.30
N GLN A 32 -9.08 -19.92 -6.57
CA GLN A 32 -9.15 -20.50 -7.91
C GLN A 32 -9.54 -21.99 -7.82
N HIS A 33 -10.80 -22.23 -8.15
CA HIS A 33 -11.44 -23.50 -8.46
C HIS A 33 -11.34 -24.64 -7.43
N ARG A 34 -12.01 -24.46 -6.29
CA ARG A 34 -13.03 -25.44 -5.92
C ARG A 34 -14.37 -24.77 -6.16
N ASN A 35 -15.12 -25.27 -7.14
CA ASN A 35 -16.51 -24.93 -7.48
C ASN A 35 -17.09 -23.76 -6.67
N ALA A 36 -17.20 -22.60 -7.32
CA ALA A 36 -17.77 -21.37 -6.80
C ALA A 36 -19.29 -21.48 -6.54
N ALA A 37 -19.68 -22.41 -5.67
CA ALA A 37 -21.05 -22.70 -5.29
C ALA A 37 -21.17 -23.19 -3.83
N GLN A 38 -20.16 -23.03 -2.96
CA GLN A 38 -20.25 -23.70 -1.65
C GLN A 38 -19.69 -23.02 -0.40
N LEU A 39 -19.33 -21.74 -0.35
CA LEU A 39 -18.90 -21.14 0.95
C LEU A 39 -19.24 -19.65 1.17
N ILE A 40 -20.30 -19.15 0.55
CA ILE A 40 -21.11 -18.10 1.19
C ILE A 40 -22.53 -18.61 1.07
N GLU A 41 -23.05 -19.22 2.13
CA GLU A 41 -24.49 -19.43 2.26
C GLU A 41 -25.08 -18.03 2.51
N GLU A 42 -25.32 -17.28 1.43
CA GLU A 42 -26.33 -16.23 1.48
C GLU A 42 -27.62 -16.94 1.84
N ARG A 43 -28.07 -16.80 3.08
CA ARG A 43 -29.29 -17.49 3.54
C ARG A 43 -30.44 -17.00 2.67
N GLY A 44 -31.01 -17.93 1.91
CA GLY A 44 -32.12 -17.67 1.04
C GLY A 44 -33.42 -17.56 1.83
N VAL A 45 -34.43 -16.95 1.19
CA VAL A 45 -35.81 -16.99 1.66
C VAL A 45 -36.22 -18.45 1.85
N GLY A 46 -36.60 -18.83 3.07
CA GLY A 46 -36.94 -20.19 3.47
C GLY A 46 -35.89 -20.88 4.34
N ASP A 47 -34.74 -20.28 4.61
CA ASP A 47 -33.72 -20.88 5.47
C ASP A 47 -34.03 -20.72 6.96
N PRO A 48 -33.73 -21.74 7.80
CA PRO A 48 -33.93 -21.65 9.24
C PRO A 48 -32.91 -20.72 9.88
N VAL A 49 -33.40 -19.65 10.50
CA VAL A 49 -32.62 -18.71 11.31
C VAL A 49 -32.76 -19.09 12.78
N THR A 50 -31.63 -19.35 13.42
CA THR A 50 -31.53 -19.56 14.87
C THR A 50 -31.01 -18.31 15.55
N ALA A 51 -31.67 -17.89 16.64
CA ALA A 51 -31.16 -16.85 17.54
C ALA A 51 -31.44 -17.22 18.99
N THR A 52 -30.55 -16.80 19.89
CA THR A 52 -30.76 -16.94 21.34
C THR A 52 -31.51 -15.71 21.83
N ILE A 53 -32.75 -15.90 22.27
CA ILE A 53 -33.60 -14.84 22.84
C ILE A 53 -33.91 -15.25 24.28
N ASP A 54 -33.61 -14.38 25.25
CA ASP A 54 -33.77 -14.64 26.69
C ASP A 54 -33.11 -15.95 27.17
N GLY A 55 -31.95 -16.28 26.62
CA GLY A 55 -31.19 -17.49 26.96
C GLY A 55 -31.73 -18.78 26.38
N LYS A 56 -32.76 -18.74 25.52
CA LYS A 56 -33.29 -19.90 24.79
C LYS A 56 -33.03 -19.77 23.29
N VAL A 57 -32.57 -20.86 22.66
CA VAL A 57 -32.41 -20.91 21.21
C VAL A 57 -33.78 -21.05 20.55
N VAL A 58 -34.12 -20.11 19.69
CA VAL A 58 -35.36 -20.08 18.91
C VAL A 58 -35.00 -20.18 17.43
N THR A 59 -35.78 -20.96 16.67
CA THR A 59 -35.61 -21.16 15.23
C THR A 59 -36.87 -20.73 14.47
N TRP A 60 -36.73 -19.92 13.42
CA TRP A 60 -37.82 -19.56 12.49
C TRP A 60 -37.33 -19.53 11.05
N LEU A 61 -38.24 -19.49 10.07
CA LEU A 61 -37.89 -19.40 8.64
C LEU A 61 -37.82 -17.94 8.19
N ASP A 62 -36.77 -17.57 7.44
CA ASP A 62 -36.66 -16.24 6.85
C ASP A 62 -37.59 -16.08 5.64
N ASN A 63 -38.52 -15.12 5.68
CA ASN A 63 -39.46 -14.84 4.58
C ASN A 63 -39.13 -13.56 3.81
N TYR A 64 -37.97 -12.94 4.04
CA TYR A 64 -37.65 -11.61 3.50
C TYR A 64 -36.82 -11.69 2.20
N SER A 65 -37.44 -11.37 1.06
CA SER A 65 -36.85 -11.59 -0.27
C SER A 65 -36.13 -10.39 -0.90
N GLY A 66 -35.87 -9.31 -0.16
CA GLY A 66 -35.12 -8.12 -0.63
C GLY A 66 -35.60 -7.53 -1.96
N GLY A 67 -36.51 -6.55 -1.93
CA GLY A 67 -37.03 -5.91 -3.15
C GLY A 67 -35.93 -5.25 -4.01
N SER A 68 -35.88 -5.59 -5.30
CA SER A 68 -34.88 -5.06 -6.25
C SER A 68 -35.05 -3.56 -6.53
N PRO A 69 -33.96 -2.76 -6.57
CA PRO A 69 -34.02 -1.39 -7.07
C PRO A 69 -34.07 -1.33 -8.61
N THR A 70 -34.94 -0.47 -9.15
CA THR A 70 -35.15 -0.23 -10.59
C THR A 70 -34.03 0.59 -11.24
N LYS A 71 -33.60 0.16 -12.42
CA LYS A 71 -32.58 0.75 -13.32
C LYS A 71 -32.95 2.17 -13.83
N PRO A 72 -32.04 3.16 -13.80
CA PRO A 72 -32.19 4.42 -14.54
C PRO A 72 -31.78 4.31 -16.02
N ALA A 73 -32.40 5.15 -16.85
CA ALA A 73 -32.35 5.13 -18.32
C ALA A 73 -31.05 5.68 -18.94
N ASP A 74 -30.77 5.23 -20.17
CA ASP A 74 -29.63 5.59 -21.03
C ASP A 74 -29.53 7.10 -21.31
N TYR A 75 -28.31 7.64 -21.23
CA TYR A 75 -27.97 8.98 -21.73
C TYR A 75 -26.72 8.90 -22.61
N GLN A 76 -26.84 9.29 -23.88
CA GLN A 76 -25.79 9.25 -24.91
C GLN A 76 -25.22 10.66 -25.13
N PRO A 77 -23.89 10.89 -25.05
CA PRO A 77 -23.28 12.16 -25.45
C PRO A 77 -22.82 12.15 -26.94
N PRO A 78 -22.73 13.33 -27.59
CA PRO A 78 -22.41 13.45 -29.02
C PRO A 78 -20.91 13.39 -29.32
N SER A 79 -20.61 12.99 -30.56
CA SER A 79 -19.29 12.81 -31.17
C SER A 79 -18.63 14.13 -31.57
N ALA A 80 -17.31 14.26 -31.40
CA ALA A 80 -16.49 15.30 -32.03
C ALA A 80 -15.13 14.74 -32.50
N THR A 81 -14.72 15.22 -33.67
CA THR A 81 -13.67 14.71 -34.55
C THR A 81 -12.27 15.22 -34.21
N THR A 82 -11.28 14.40 -34.58
CA THR A 82 -9.81 14.52 -34.47
C THR A 82 -9.17 15.75 -35.11
N THR A 83 -8.05 16.25 -34.54
CA THR A 83 -6.82 16.59 -35.29
C THR A 83 -5.57 16.56 -34.40
N SER A 84 -4.55 15.85 -34.88
CA SER A 84 -3.18 15.75 -34.39
C SER A 84 -2.36 17.02 -34.61
N ASN A 85 -1.36 17.29 -33.76
CA ASN A 85 -0.05 17.84 -34.15
C ASN A 85 1.00 17.69 -33.03
N SER A 86 2.25 17.46 -33.44
CA SER A 86 3.37 16.92 -32.66
C SER A 86 4.47 17.94 -32.28
N LEU A 87 5.00 17.80 -31.04
CA LEU A 87 6.39 18.00 -30.53
C LEU A 87 7.08 19.41 -30.60
N PRO A 88 8.13 19.72 -29.80
CA PRO A 88 8.61 19.17 -28.50
C PRO A 88 9.02 20.23 -27.43
N ALA A 89 9.43 19.73 -26.25
CA ALA A 89 10.43 20.25 -25.28
C ALA A 89 10.05 21.30 -24.19
N SER A 90 10.07 20.79 -22.94
CA SER A 90 10.65 21.35 -21.70
C SER A 90 10.42 22.83 -21.33
N THR A 91 9.53 23.05 -20.36
CA THR A 91 9.69 23.90 -19.15
C THR A 91 8.50 23.61 -18.22
N SER A 92 8.73 23.46 -16.91
CA SER A 92 7.65 23.34 -15.91
C SER A 92 6.65 24.50 -16.02
N PRO A 93 5.36 24.25 -15.77
CA PRO A 93 4.60 25.26 -15.03
C PRO A 93 3.64 24.65 -13.99
N ILE A 94 3.68 25.25 -12.79
CA ILE A 94 2.46 25.44 -11.98
C ILE A 94 1.40 26.00 -12.93
N SER A 95 0.34 25.25 -13.19
CA SER A 95 -0.82 25.76 -13.94
C SER A 95 -2.05 25.71 -13.05
N SER A 96 -2.40 26.90 -12.56
CA SER A 96 -3.71 27.22 -12.03
C SER A 96 -4.77 27.05 -13.12
N ALA A 97 -5.96 26.64 -12.67
CA ALA A 97 -7.04 26.03 -13.41
C ALA A 97 -7.58 26.80 -14.62
N SER A 98 -8.13 26.04 -15.58
CA SER A 98 -9.23 26.49 -16.43
C SER A 98 -10.30 25.40 -16.54
N ASN A 99 -11.56 25.80 -16.31
CA ASN A 99 -12.80 25.04 -16.47
C ASN A 99 -12.98 23.73 -15.68
N GLY A 100 -13.42 23.84 -14.42
CA GLY A 100 -14.26 22.84 -13.74
C GLY A 100 -13.65 21.49 -13.36
N THR A 101 -12.45 21.16 -13.85
CA THR A 101 -11.73 19.93 -13.51
C THR A 101 -10.59 20.29 -12.58
N TYR A 102 -10.64 19.82 -11.34
CA TYR A 102 -9.47 19.84 -10.47
C TYR A 102 -8.38 18.99 -11.15
N SER A 103 -7.28 19.61 -11.58
CA SER A 103 -6.11 18.85 -12.01
C SER A 103 -5.51 18.23 -10.75
N THR A 104 -5.39 16.91 -10.74
CA THR A 104 -4.80 16.15 -9.64
C THR A 104 -3.31 16.44 -9.45
N GLY A 105 -2.66 17.17 -10.35
CA GLY A 105 -1.22 17.44 -10.25
C GLY A 105 -0.32 16.21 -10.47
N PHE A 106 -0.87 15.02 -10.67
CA PHE A 106 -0.12 13.84 -11.12
C PHE A 106 0.38 14.02 -12.56
N GLY A 107 1.43 13.28 -12.92
CA GLY A 107 1.83 13.11 -14.32
C GLY A 107 0.92 12.14 -15.08
N GLY A 108 1.39 11.67 -16.23
CA GLY A 108 0.75 10.56 -16.95
C GLY A 108 0.86 9.24 -16.18
N ARG A 109 0.15 8.21 -16.66
CA ARG A 109 0.18 6.86 -16.06
C ARG A 109 0.94 5.88 -16.94
N THR A 110 1.74 5.02 -16.33
CA THR A 110 2.32 3.87 -17.03
C THR A 110 1.25 2.80 -17.27
N ALA A 111 1.44 1.96 -18.28
CA ALA A 111 0.57 0.81 -18.50
C ALA A 111 0.79 -0.26 -17.42
N SER A 112 -0.32 -0.84 -16.95
CA SER A 112 -0.29 -1.91 -15.97
C SER A 112 -0.02 -3.27 -16.61
N THR A 113 0.88 -4.08 -16.04
CA THR A 113 1.27 -5.39 -16.58
C THR A 113 1.57 -6.42 -15.50
N GLY A 114 1.57 -7.70 -15.85
CA GLY A 114 1.87 -8.80 -14.93
C GLY A 114 0.74 -9.07 -13.93
N THR A 115 0.94 -10.09 -13.09
CA THR A 115 0.01 -10.51 -12.05
C THR A 115 0.79 -10.91 -10.78
N GLY A 116 0.10 -10.94 -9.64
CA GLY A 116 0.71 -11.35 -8.36
C GLY A 116 1.96 -10.54 -8.01
N ILE A 117 3.04 -11.22 -7.59
CA ILE A 117 4.34 -10.57 -7.26
C ILE A 117 4.87 -9.73 -8.41
N ASN A 118 4.65 -10.18 -9.65
CA ASN A 118 5.18 -9.53 -10.84
C ASN A 118 4.24 -8.45 -11.38
N LYS A 119 3.12 -8.16 -10.70
CA LYS A 119 2.26 -7.02 -10.99
C LYS A 119 3.07 -5.74 -10.94
N LYS A 120 3.07 -5.02 -12.05
CA LYS A 120 3.63 -3.70 -12.27
C LYS A 120 2.48 -2.75 -12.57
N GLY A 121 2.08 -1.97 -11.58
CA GLY A 121 1.07 -0.95 -11.71
C GLY A 121 1.60 0.36 -12.30
N ASN A 122 0.82 1.41 -12.07
CA ASN A 122 1.16 2.78 -12.38
C ASN A 122 2.42 3.22 -11.60
N CYS A 123 3.44 3.67 -12.32
CA CYS A 123 4.67 4.23 -11.77
C CYS A 123 4.87 5.71 -12.17
N GLY A 124 3.87 6.31 -12.82
CA GLY A 124 3.90 7.69 -13.31
C GLY A 124 4.71 7.90 -14.59
N GLU A 125 4.30 8.88 -15.39
CA GLU A 125 4.98 9.36 -16.60
C GLU A 125 5.07 10.90 -16.56
N PRO A 126 6.21 11.47 -16.11
CA PRO A 126 7.49 10.81 -15.83
C PRO A 126 7.48 9.93 -14.56
N TYR A 127 8.40 8.98 -14.48
CA TYR A 127 8.55 8.08 -13.31
C TYR A 127 8.50 8.82 -11.98
N GLY A 128 7.64 8.35 -11.08
CA GLY A 128 7.40 8.90 -9.75
C GLY A 128 6.34 9.99 -9.67
N SER A 129 5.84 10.48 -10.81
CA SER A 129 4.81 11.53 -10.84
C SER A 129 3.41 11.07 -10.42
N ASN A 130 3.25 9.79 -10.10
CA ASN A 130 2.04 9.18 -9.52
C ASN A 130 2.00 9.28 -7.98
N ILE A 131 3.06 9.77 -7.33
CA ILE A 131 3.13 9.97 -5.88
C ILE A 131 3.56 11.41 -5.62
N ILE A 132 2.68 12.23 -5.03
CA ILE A 132 2.93 13.67 -4.85
C ILE A 132 2.61 14.12 -3.43
N LEU A 133 3.38 15.09 -2.93
CA LEU A 133 3.06 15.81 -1.71
C LEU A 133 1.99 16.86 -2.04
N ILE A 134 0.93 16.90 -1.25
CA ILE A 134 -0.17 17.86 -1.41
C ILE A 134 -0.39 18.65 -0.11
N ASP A 135 -1.07 19.79 -0.25
CA ASP A 135 -1.58 20.50 0.91
C ASP A 135 -2.71 19.69 1.58
N ASN A 136 -2.78 19.75 2.91
CA ASN A 136 -3.72 18.93 3.68
C ASN A 136 -5.19 19.30 3.39
N ASP A 137 -5.47 20.54 2.99
CA ASP A 137 -6.82 21.07 2.73
C ASP A 137 -7.42 20.59 1.40
N VAL A 138 -6.59 20.06 0.49
CA VAL A 138 -7.03 19.47 -0.78
C VAL A 138 -7.09 17.94 -0.75
N ALA A 139 -6.81 17.30 0.38
CA ALA A 139 -6.80 15.84 0.51
C ALA A 139 -8.10 15.16 0.03
N ASP A 140 -9.26 15.77 0.29
CA ASP A 140 -10.57 15.25 -0.12
C ASP A 140 -10.80 15.25 -1.64
N LYS A 141 -9.91 15.88 -2.42
CA LYS A 141 -9.95 15.88 -3.89
C LYS A 141 -9.30 14.63 -4.50
N TYR A 142 -8.60 13.84 -3.70
CA TYR A 142 -7.90 12.64 -4.14
C TYR A 142 -8.60 11.39 -3.63
N ASP A 143 -8.53 10.33 -4.43
CA ASP A 143 -9.15 9.05 -4.08
C ASP A 143 -8.27 8.23 -3.13
N TYR A 144 -6.94 8.35 -3.24
CA TYR A 144 -5.99 7.61 -2.41
C TYR A 144 -4.99 8.59 -1.79
N VAL A 145 -5.04 8.69 -0.46
CA VAL A 145 -4.16 9.57 0.32
C VAL A 145 -3.59 8.85 1.52
N ILE A 146 -2.38 9.25 1.89
CA ILE A 146 -1.70 8.83 3.12
C ILE A 146 -1.32 10.10 3.88
N GLN A 147 -1.96 10.31 5.03
CA GLN A 147 -1.64 11.40 5.95
C GLN A 147 -0.55 10.94 6.90
N ILE A 148 0.63 11.55 6.83
CA ILE A 148 1.74 11.30 7.74
C ILE A 148 1.60 12.24 8.94
N VAL A 149 1.23 11.70 10.10
CA VAL A 149 1.12 12.42 11.37
C VAL A 149 2.44 12.32 12.12
N GLY A 150 3.14 13.44 12.24
CA GLY A 150 4.46 13.52 12.86
C GLY A 150 4.45 13.30 14.37
N CYS A 151 5.54 12.72 14.87
CA CYS A 151 5.80 12.59 16.30
C CYS A 151 5.77 13.97 16.99
N PRO A 152 5.24 14.12 18.21
CA PRO A 152 5.17 15.41 18.90
C PRO A 152 6.53 16.07 19.19
N SER A 153 7.61 15.30 19.33
CA SER A 153 8.92 15.80 19.76
C SER A 153 10.05 15.55 18.77
N THR A 154 9.84 14.74 17.75
CA THR A 154 10.92 14.18 16.94
C THR A 154 10.67 14.43 15.45
N LYS A 155 11.64 15.05 14.78
CA LYS A 155 11.61 15.19 13.32
C LYS A 155 11.83 13.83 12.67
N HIS A 156 11.20 13.61 11.53
CA HIS A 156 11.42 12.41 10.71
C HIS A 156 11.67 12.80 9.25
N THR A 157 12.62 12.12 8.62
CA THR A 157 12.74 12.10 7.15
C THR A 157 11.90 10.95 6.62
N VAL A 158 11.09 11.24 5.62
CA VAL A 158 10.19 10.28 4.95
C VAL A 158 10.54 10.26 3.48
N GLY A 159 10.63 9.06 2.90
CA GLY A 159 10.85 8.88 1.47
C GLY A 159 9.91 7.82 0.91
N PHE A 160 9.23 8.13 -0.19
CA PHE A 160 8.31 7.24 -0.91
C PHE A 160 8.96 6.74 -2.20
N TRP A 161 8.64 5.50 -2.59
CA TRP A 161 9.06 4.89 -3.85
C TRP A 161 7.94 4.02 -4.44
N ASN A 162 8.00 3.82 -5.75
CA ASN A 162 7.22 2.78 -6.43
C ASN A 162 7.85 1.41 -6.19
N LYS A 163 7.05 0.35 -6.16
CA LYS A 163 7.53 -1.05 -6.08
C LYS A 163 8.50 -1.37 -7.23
N ILE A 164 8.18 -0.85 -8.42
CA ILE A 164 8.97 -1.02 -9.63
C ILE A 164 9.94 0.16 -9.75
N GLY A 165 11.23 -0.12 -9.93
CA GLY A 165 12.27 0.90 -10.12
C GLY A 165 12.18 1.56 -11.49
N ARG A 166 13.00 2.59 -11.69
CA ARG A 166 12.99 3.39 -12.94
C ARG A 166 13.34 2.57 -14.18
N ASP A 167 14.08 1.48 -14.02
CA ASP A 167 14.47 0.57 -15.08
C ASP A 167 13.38 -0.47 -15.42
N GLY A 168 12.27 -0.46 -14.69
CA GLY A 168 11.15 -1.38 -14.87
C GLY A 168 11.29 -2.70 -14.09
N ASN A 169 12.31 -2.87 -13.23
CA ASN A 169 12.50 -4.05 -12.42
C ASN A 169 11.83 -3.95 -11.05
N LEU A 170 11.74 -5.07 -10.33
CA LEU A 170 11.19 -5.11 -8.97
C LEU A 170 12.29 -4.73 -7.99
N ASP A 171 12.62 -3.44 -7.95
CA ASP A 171 13.80 -2.93 -7.24
C ASP A 171 13.66 -1.47 -6.80
N GLY A 172 12.46 -0.88 -6.77
CA GLY A 172 12.31 0.54 -6.46
C GLY A 172 12.74 0.96 -5.03
N TRP A 173 12.92 0.00 -4.11
CA TRP A 173 13.49 0.26 -2.80
C TRP A 173 15.03 0.35 -2.78
N TYR A 174 15.72 0.07 -3.90
CA TYR A 174 17.16 0.23 -4.06
C TYR A 174 17.55 1.67 -4.39
N GLY A 175 17.10 2.59 -3.56
CA GLY A 175 17.51 3.99 -3.62
C GLY A 175 16.71 4.87 -4.57
N ASP A 176 15.57 4.38 -5.07
CA ASP A 176 14.74 5.00 -6.09
C ASP A 176 13.58 5.85 -5.50
N ALA A 177 13.73 6.38 -4.28
CA ALA A 177 12.72 7.24 -3.68
C ALA A 177 12.39 8.46 -4.57
N THR A 178 11.13 8.58 -4.96
CA THR A 178 10.61 9.57 -5.90
C THR A 178 10.14 10.84 -5.21
N LEU A 179 9.75 10.74 -3.95
CA LEU A 179 9.32 11.85 -3.11
C LEU A 179 10.02 11.74 -1.75
N ASN A 180 10.71 12.80 -1.33
CA ASN A 180 11.39 12.87 -0.04
C ASN A 180 11.02 14.18 0.66
N PHE A 181 10.69 14.13 1.94
CA PHE A 181 10.40 15.30 2.75
C PHE A 181 10.71 15.06 4.22
N VAL A 182 10.78 16.15 4.97
CA VAL A 182 10.89 16.13 6.43
C VAL A 182 9.53 16.41 7.03
N VAL A 183 9.12 15.61 8.02
CA VAL A 183 7.99 15.89 8.91
C VAL A 183 8.57 16.44 10.21
N ASN A 184 8.27 17.71 10.50
CA ASN A 184 8.70 18.34 11.75
C ASN A 184 7.87 17.84 12.94
N PRO A 185 8.33 18.05 14.18
CA PRO A 185 7.56 17.66 15.36
C PRO A 185 6.12 18.21 15.35
N GLY A 186 5.14 17.33 15.51
CA GLY A 186 3.70 17.66 15.47
C GLY A 186 3.15 18.08 14.10
N GLU A 187 3.96 18.08 13.05
CA GLU A 187 3.52 18.41 11.70
C GLU A 187 2.72 17.24 11.10
N THR A 188 1.71 17.54 10.29
CA THR A 188 1.05 16.55 9.43
C THR A 188 1.28 16.92 7.98
N LYS A 189 1.69 15.95 7.17
CA LYS A 189 1.86 16.08 5.72
C LYS A 189 0.99 15.05 5.00
N THR A 190 0.41 15.40 3.86
CA THR A 190 -0.43 14.48 3.09
C THR A 190 0.23 14.14 1.76
N VAL A 191 0.32 12.85 1.47
CA VAL A 191 0.77 12.33 0.17
C VAL A 191 -0.45 11.81 -0.57
N ALA A 192 -0.64 12.29 -1.80
CA ALA A 192 -1.61 11.71 -2.72
C ALA A 192 -0.92 10.68 -3.62
N VAL A 193 -1.64 9.61 -3.90
CA VAL A 193 -1.17 8.52 -4.76
C VAL A 193 -2.20 8.26 -5.85
N ASP A 194 -1.74 8.16 -7.09
CA ASP A 194 -2.61 7.90 -8.23
C ASP A 194 -3.02 6.42 -8.29
N GLU A 195 -4.11 6.11 -8.98
CA GLU A 195 -4.67 4.76 -9.01
C GLU A 195 -3.74 3.72 -9.65
N ASP A 196 -3.97 2.46 -9.28
CA ASP A 196 -3.19 1.27 -9.66
C ASP A 196 -1.70 1.39 -9.31
N THR A 197 -1.36 2.11 -8.24
CA THR A 197 0.03 2.30 -7.78
C THR A 197 0.36 1.32 -6.66
N GLN A 198 1.51 0.64 -6.79
CA GLN A 198 2.14 -0.13 -5.71
C GLN A 198 3.43 0.55 -5.27
N GLY A 199 3.66 0.64 -3.98
CA GLY A 199 4.86 1.25 -3.44
C GLY A 199 5.02 1.07 -1.95
N ALA A 200 6.01 1.78 -1.42
CA ALA A 200 6.18 1.90 0.00
C ALA A 200 6.82 3.25 0.34
N PHE A 201 6.85 3.57 1.62
CA PHE A 201 7.65 4.64 2.17
C PHE A 201 8.45 4.17 3.36
N GLY A 202 9.58 4.81 3.59
CA GLY A 202 10.46 4.57 4.72
C GLY A 202 10.45 5.78 5.64
N ILE A 203 10.75 5.55 6.91
CA ILE A 203 10.89 6.60 7.91
C ILE A 203 12.23 6.49 8.64
N THR A 204 12.80 7.63 9.03
CA THR A 204 13.98 7.67 9.89
C THR A 204 14.07 8.99 10.64
N THR A 205 14.64 8.97 11.84
CA THR A 205 15.07 10.18 12.55
C THR A 205 16.34 10.83 11.96
N GLY A 206 17.05 10.12 11.08
CA GLY A 206 18.19 10.64 10.32
C GLY A 206 17.83 11.67 9.25
N ASN A 207 18.83 12.21 8.56
CA ASN A 207 18.64 13.20 7.49
C ASN A 207 18.34 12.58 6.11
N SER A 208 18.47 11.26 5.97
CA SER A 208 18.21 10.49 4.75
C SER A 208 17.85 9.07 5.14
N LEU A 209 16.96 8.42 4.38
CA LEU A 209 16.63 7.02 4.60
C LEU A 209 17.91 6.18 4.61
N PRO A 210 18.11 5.34 5.65
CA PRO A 210 19.28 4.49 5.73
C PRO A 210 19.21 3.42 4.63
N ARG A 211 20.39 2.97 4.20
CA ARG A 211 20.55 1.93 3.18
C ARG A 211 21.50 0.86 3.68
N ASP A 212 21.25 -0.37 3.24
CA ASP A 212 22.17 -1.48 3.41
C ASP A 212 23.36 -1.39 2.44
N GLN A 213 24.27 -2.37 2.51
CA GLN A 213 25.44 -2.47 1.64
C GLN A 213 25.11 -2.67 0.15
N HIS A 214 23.87 -3.02 -0.18
CA HIS A 214 23.37 -3.23 -1.54
C HIS A 214 22.56 -2.02 -2.07
N GLY A 215 22.36 -1.00 -1.24
CA GLY A 215 21.63 0.22 -1.58
C GLY A 215 20.12 0.16 -1.29
N GLY A 216 19.63 -0.94 -0.71
CA GLY A 216 18.23 -1.10 -0.33
C GLY A 216 17.90 -0.34 0.95
N TYR A 217 16.74 0.32 1.01
CA TYR A 217 16.32 1.03 2.23
C TYR A 217 16.11 0.07 3.41
N ASP A 218 16.90 0.23 4.47
CA ASP A 218 16.93 -0.68 5.62
C ASP A 218 16.24 -0.10 6.87
N CYS A 219 15.08 0.53 6.67
CA CYS A 219 14.27 1.15 7.73
C CYS A 219 12.91 0.45 7.92
N THR A 220 12.09 0.95 8.84
CA THR A 220 10.66 0.58 8.91
C THR A 220 9.95 1.12 7.68
N TRP A 221 9.16 0.27 7.04
CA TRP A 221 8.40 0.59 5.84
C TRP A 221 6.90 0.66 6.15
N GLY A 222 6.21 1.60 5.51
CA GLY A 222 4.78 1.53 5.26
C GLY A 222 4.55 1.16 3.79
N GLU A 223 4.01 -0.03 3.54
CA GLU A 223 3.71 -0.55 2.21
C GLU A 223 2.26 -0.23 1.81
N PHE A 224 2.02 0.01 0.52
CA PHE A 224 0.69 0.26 -0.03
C PHE A 224 0.52 -0.30 -1.45
N ASP A 225 -0.70 -0.73 -1.74
CA ASP A 225 -1.18 -1.12 -3.06
C ASP A 225 -2.58 -0.50 -3.23
N PHE A 226 -2.73 0.49 -4.11
CA PHE A 226 -3.99 1.20 -4.27
C PHE A 226 -4.64 0.91 -5.62
N CYS A 227 -5.93 0.57 -5.58
CA CYS A 227 -6.75 0.32 -6.77
C CYS A 227 -6.10 -0.70 -7.72
N ASN A 228 -5.65 -1.84 -7.17
CA ASN A 228 -4.94 -2.83 -7.97
C ASN A 228 -5.86 -3.42 -9.03
N SER A 229 -5.59 -3.11 -10.30
CA SER A 229 -6.43 -3.51 -11.43
C SER A 229 -6.45 -5.03 -11.67
N ASP A 230 -5.41 -5.75 -11.23
CA ASP A 230 -5.36 -7.22 -11.28
C ASP A 230 -6.20 -7.86 -10.16
N ASN A 231 -6.46 -7.12 -9.10
CA ASN A 231 -7.20 -7.57 -7.92
C ASN A 231 -8.53 -6.83 -7.75
N HIS A 232 -9.28 -6.68 -8.84
CA HIS A 232 -10.64 -6.12 -8.84
C HIS A 232 -10.68 -4.72 -8.19
N ASN A 233 -9.63 -3.92 -8.37
CA ASN A 233 -9.46 -2.58 -7.82
C ASN A 233 -9.42 -2.51 -6.29
N TRP A 234 -9.13 -3.62 -5.62
CA TRP A 234 -8.90 -3.62 -4.17
C TRP A 234 -7.65 -2.83 -3.83
N SER A 235 -7.62 -2.34 -2.58
CA SER A 235 -6.47 -1.69 -2.01
C SER A 235 -5.97 -2.43 -0.77
N GLY A 236 -4.72 -2.22 -0.42
CA GLY A 236 -4.17 -2.74 0.82
C GLY A 236 -2.93 -1.99 1.28
N PHE A 237 -2.56 -2.24 2.53
CA PHE A 237 -1.45 -1.56 3.19
C PHE A 237 -0.94 -2.38 4.36
N ASP A 238 0.32 -2.19 4.73
CA ASP A 238 0.89 -2.75 5.95
C ASP A 238 2.10 -1.95 6.43
N VAL A 239 2.45 -2.15 7.70
CA VAL A 239 3.73 -1.75 8.26
C VAL A 239 4.64 -2.98 8.23
N SER A 240 5.87 -2.79 7.77
CA SER A 240 6.87 -3.84 7.65
C SER A 240 8.20 -3.41 8.26
N VAL A 241 8.75 -4.26 9.11
CA VAL A 241 10.07 -4.09 9.72
C VAL A 241 11.05 -5.18 9.30
N ILE A 242 10.71 -5.93 8.25
CA ILE A 242 11.56 -6.99 7.67
C ILE A 242 12.95 -6.43 7.36
N GLN A 243 13.03 -5.30 6.66
CA GLN A 243 14.30 -4.74 6.19
C GLN A 243 15.14 -4.18 7.32
N ALA A 244 14.53 -3.43 8.24
CA ALA A 244 15.21 -2.97 9.45
C ALA A 244 15.81 -4.13 10.24
N GLN A 245 15.02 -5.18 10.50
CA GLN A 245 15.48 -6.36 11.24
C GLN A 245 16.55 -7.15 10.47
N ALA A 246 16.39 -7.34 9.16
CA ALA A 246 17.37 -8.03 8.32
C ALA A 246 18.73 -7.32 8.31
N ALA A 247 18.73 -5.99 8.39
CA ALA A 247 19.93 -5.18 8.52
C ALA A 247 20.44 -5.05 9.98
N GLY A 248 19.80 -5.72 10.95
CA GLY A 248 20.18 -5.66 12.36
C GLY A 248 19.91 -4.31 13.03
N ARG A 249 18.99 -3.50 12.49
CA ARG A 249 18.59 -2.21 13.04
C ARG A 249 17.38 -2.35 13.96
N THR A 250 17.30 -1.46 14.93
CA THR A 250 16.06 -1.23 15.68
C THR A 250 15.06 -0.53 14.75
N PRO A 251 13.86 -1.11 14.55
CA PRO A 251 12.82 -0.46 13.77
C PRO A 251 12.37 0.87 14.40
N GLU A 252 12.04 1.84 13.55
CA GLU A 252 11.30 3.04 13.95
C GLU A 252 9.82 2.69 14.14
N ASP A 253 9.14 3.36 15.06
CA ASP A 253 7.73 3.10 15.38
C ASP A 253 6.80 3.74 14.33
N LEU A 254 5.87 2.94 13.80
CA LEU A 254 4.93 3.32 12.74
C LEU A 254 3.60 2.58 12.91
N GLU A 255 2.49 3.31 12.81
CA GLU A 255 1.15 2.74 12.67
C GLU A 255 0.48 3.31 11.43
N MET A 256 -0.11 2.46 10.61
CA MET A 256 -0.96 2.85 9.49
C MET A 256 -2.38 2.34 9.75
N CYS A 257 -3.37 3.21 9.62
CA CYS A 257 -4.78 2.85 9.79
C CYS A 257 -5.61 3.38 8.62
N ASP A 258 -6.64 2.62 8.23
CA ASP A 258 -7.79 3.18 7.54
C ASP A 258 -8.89 3.45 8.59
N PRO A 259 -9.20 4.72 8.90
CA PRO A 259 -10.18 5.05 9.93
C PRO A 259 -11.61 4.64 9.59
N ALA A 260 -11.96 4.54 8.30
CA ALA A 260 -13.31 4.20 7.87
C ALA A 260 -13.59 2.70 8.03
N ALA A 261 -12.59 1.86 7.74
CA ALA A 261 -12.64 0.43 7.94
C ALA A 261 -12.30 0.00 9.38
N GLY A 262 -11.65 0.87 10.16
CA GLY A 262 -11.21 0.55 11.53
C GLY A 262 -10.08 -0.50 11.57
N VAL A 263 -9.32 -0.62 10.47
CA VAL A 263 -8.23 -1.59 10.33
C VAL A 263 -6.90 -0.86 10.42
N CYS A 264 -5.97 -1.41 11.20
CA CYS A 264 -4.63 -0.86 11.39
C CYS A 264 -3.55 -1.92 11.19
N SER A 265 -2.34 -1.47 10.89
CA SER A 265 -1.08 -2.20 10.88
C SER A 265 -0.07 -1.40 11.69
N CYS A 266 0.55 -2.01 12.69
CA CYS A 266 1.30 -1.28 13.71
C CYS A 266 2.58 -2.02 14.12
N VAL A 267 3.66 -1.26 14.18
CA VAL A 267 4.88 -1.64 14.90
C VAL A 267 5.27 -0.50 15.84
N LYS A 268 5.52 -0.82 17.12
CA LYS A 268 6.04 0.15 18.08
C LYS A 268 7.00 -0.47 19.09
N GLN A 269 7.55 0.39 19.95
CA GLN A 269 8.53 0.01 20.96
C GLN A 269 9.75 -0.69 20.33
N GLY A 270 10.25 -0.13 19.22
CA GLY A 270 11.43 -0.65 18.53
C GLY A 270 11.24 -2.06 17.98
N GLY A 271 10.04 -2.39 17.50
CA GLY A 271 9.71 -3.71 16.95
C GLY A 271 9.27 -4.76 17.97
N SER A 272 9.23 -4.44 19.27
CA SER A 272 8.79 -5.40 20.29
C SER A 272 7.27 -5.56 20.38
N TYR A 273 6.52 -4.56 19.92
CA TYR A 273 5.08 -4.67 19.70
C TYR A 273 4.80 -4.68 18.21
N VAL A 274 4.11 -5.71 17.74
CA VAL A 274 3.72 -5.88 16.34
C VAL A 274 2.26 -6.33 16.30
N SER A 275 1.42 -5.61 15.57
CA SER A 275 0.01 -5.93 15.37
C SER A 275 -0.33 -5.76 13.89
N ASN A 276 -0.80 -6.84 13.26
CA ASN A 276 -1.18 -6.85 11.85
C ASN A 276 -0.10 -6.25 10.91
N ALA A 277 1.18 -6.52 11.22
CA ALA A 277 2.35 -5.97 10.56
C ALA A 277 3.42 -7.07 10.35
N TYR A 278 4.39 -6.80 9.48
CA TYR A 278 5.41 -7.77 9.08
C TYR A 278 6.70 -7.66 9.88
N THR A 279 7.13 -8.77 10.46
CA THR A 279 8.49 -8.96 10.98
C THR A 279 9.34 -9.80 10.02
N GLN A 280 10.65 -9.82 10.22
CA GLN A 280 11.57 -10.68 9.45
C GLN A 280 11.14 -12.15 9.43
N SER A 281 10.55 -12.67 10.52
CA SER A 281 10.07 -14.06 10.59
C SER A 281 8.85 -14.33 9.69
N GLN A 282 8.14 -13.28 9.27
CA GLN A 282 6.96 -13.31 8.43
C GLN A 282 7.26 -12.94 6.97
N ALA A 283 8.53 -12.81 6.57
CA ALA A 283 8.92 -12.38 5.23
C ALA A 283 8.40 -13.26 4.08
N ASN A 284 8.01 -14.51 4.38
CA ASN A 284 7.41 -15.44 3.41
C ASN A 284 5.89 -15.57 3.54
N GLN A 285 5.26 -14.79 4.42
CA GLN A 285 3.82 -14.80 4.65
C GLN A 285 3.16 -13.71 3.82
N GLY A 286 1.91 -13.93 3.42
CA GLY A 286 1.07 -12.92 2.77
C GLY A 286 -0.25 -12.78 3.52
N GLY A 287 -0.98 -11.71 3.26
CA GLY A 287 -2.30 -11.45 3.80
C GLY A 287 -2.32 -10.72 5.14
N ILE A 288 -1.18 -10.25 5.65
CA ILE A 288 -1.11 -9.41 6.86
C ILE A 288 -1.28 -7.95 6.42
N GLY A 289 -1.93 -7.14 7.24
CA GLY A 289 -2.22 -5.73 6.94
C GLY A 289 -3.69 -5.46 6.64
N GLY A 290 -3.97 -4.26 6.14
CA GLY A 290 -5.27 -3.82 5.69
C GLY A 290 -5.59 -4.34 4.29
N ASN A 291 -6.85 -4.74 4.08
CA ASN A 291 -7.38 -5.11 2.77
C ASN A 291 -8.74 -4.42 2.64
N LEU A 292 -8.83 -3.53 1.66
CA LEU A 292 -9.96 -2.63 1.48
C LEU A 292 -10.60 -2.91 0.11
N PRO A 293 -11.93 -3.01 0.04
CA PRO A 293 -12.63 -3.18 -1.23
C PRO A 293 -12.39 -1.97 -2.14
N ALA A 294 -12.74 -2.11 -3.41
CA ALA A 294 -12.62 -1.04 -4.38
C ALA A 294 -13.33 0.24 -3.91
N GLY A 295 -12.62 1.37 -4.02
CA GLY A 295 -13.10 2.67 -3.58
C GLY A 295 -11.98 3.55 -3.07
N LYS A 296 -12.33 4.76 -2.64
CA LYS A 296 -11.40 5.72 -2.05
C LYS A 296 -10.78 5.17 -0.78
N VAL A 297 -9.50 5.45 -0.55
CA VAL A 297 -8.75 5.07 0.64
C VAL A 297 -8.09 6.29 1.25
N LYS A 298 -8.25 6.45 2.57
CA LYS A 298 -7.57 7.50 3.33
C LYS A 298 -6.84 6.86 4.49
N LEU A 299 -5.53 6.66 4.32
CA LEU A 299 -4.69 6.13 5.39
C LEU A 299 -4.19 7.25 6.29
N VAL A 300 -4.12 6.97 7.58
CA VAL A 300 -3.40 7.78 8.57
C VAL A 300 -2.19 6.97 9.01
N ALA A 301 -1.00 7.48 8.72
CA ALA A 301 0.27 6.92 9.14
C ALA A 301 0.84 7.76 10.29
N THR A 302 0.74 7.25 11.51
CA THR A 302 1.21 7.92 12.73
C THR A 302 2.65 7.52 13.02
N LEU A 303 3.53 8.52 13.12
CA LEU A 303 4.91 8.35 13.54
C LEU A 303 4.98 8.42 15.07
N CYS A 304 5.62 7.45 15.71
CA CYS A 304 5.65 7.29 17.17
C CYS A 304 4.24 7.16 17.83
N PRO A 305 3.43 6.16 17.42
CA PRO A 305 2.08 5.90 17.95
C PRO A 305 2.06 5.36 19.40
#